data_AF-J8AWW2-F1
#
_entry.id   AF-J8AWW2-F1
#
_cell.length_a   1.000
_cell.length_b   1.000
_cell.length_c   1.000
_cell.angle_alpha   90.00
_cell.angle_beta   90.00
_cell.angle_gamma   90.00
#
_symmetry.space_group_name_H-M   'P 1'
#
loop_
_entity.id
_entity.type
_entity.pdbx_description
1 polymer ?
#
loop_
_entity_poly.entity_id
_entity_poly.type
_entity_poly.pdbx_seq_one_letter_code
_entity_poly.pdbx_strand_id
1 'polypeptide(L)'
;MRKEFLKTLVNDPDKIIELKNAGIADADIELMKRGKPPIGWQVHHDLPLDDGGTNTFENLTLIQNHPYHKVITNTQRTLTKGLQPGDSVDISWPIPKHNIYPKGE
;
A
#
# COMPACT_ATOMS: atom_id res chain seq x y z
N MET A 1 -12.28 -3.65 4.92
CA MET A 1 -11.44 -2.68 4.20
C MET A 1 -10.39 -3.37 3.33
N ARG A 2 -9.24 -3.86 3.85
CA ARG A 2 -8.13 -4.40 3.00
C ARG A 2 -8.57 -5.51 2.04
N LYS A 3 -9.38 -6.45 2.54
CA LYS A 3 -9.97 -7.53 1.74
C LYS A 3 -10.78 -7.01 0.55
N GLU A 4 -11.58 -5.98 0.79
CA GLU A 4 -12.47 -5.40 -0.23
C GLU A 4 -11.69 -4.51 -1.20
N PHE A 5 -10.70 -3.77 -0.73
CA PHE A 5 -9.74 -3.05 -1.57
C PHE A 5 -9.03 -4.00 -2.57
N LEU A 6 -8.57 -5.16 -2.11
CA LEU A 6 -7.96 -6.14 -3.02
C LEU A 6 -8.93 -6.62 -4.10
N LYS A 7 -10.21 -6.80 -3.74
CA LYS A 7 -11.25 -7.18 -4.70
C LYS A 7 -11.57 -6.09 -5.69
N THR A 8 -11.56 -4.81 -5.29
CA THR A 8 -11.81 -3.71 -6.23
C THR A 8 -10.73 -3.66 -7.32
N LEU A 9 -9.46 -3.92 -6.95
CA LEU A 9 -8.36 -3.99 -7.93
C LEU A 9 -8.54 -5.12 -8.96
N VAL A 10 -9.09 -6.27 -8.57
CA VAL A 10 -9.28 -7.41 -9.50
C VAL A 10 -10.67 -7.47 -10.14
N ASN A 11 -11.55 -6.52 -9.82
CA ASN A 11 -12.83 -6.33 -10.49
C ASN A 11 -12.75 -5.28 -11.61
N ASP A 12 -11.63 -4.57 -11.71
CA ASP A 12 -11.36 -3.56 -12.72
C ASP A 12 -10.37 -4.13 -13.78
N PRO A 13 -10.78 -4.27 -15.05
CA PRO A 13 -9.92 -4.79 -16.13
C PRO A 13 -8.63 -4.00 -16.33
N ASP A 14 -8.64 -2.68 -16.19
CA ASP A 14 -7.46 -1.84 -16.37
C ASP A 14 -6.46 -2.08 -15.23
N LYS A 15 -6.97 -2.26 -14.01
CA LYS A 15 -6.16 -2.63 -12.84
C LYS A 15 -5.56 -4.02 -12.95
N ILE A 16 -6.28 -4.98 -13.54
CA ILE A 16 -5.70 -6.30 -13.82
C ILE A 16 -4.47 -6.18 -14.73
N ILE A 17 -4.51 -5.31 -15.75
CA ILE A 17 -3.36 -5.05 -16.62
C ILE A 17 -2.21 -4.45 -15.81
N GLU A 18 -2.48 -3.46 -14.96
CA GLU A 18 -1.46 -2.86 -14.07
C GLU A 18 -0.84 -3.89 -13.12
N LEU A 19 -1.64 -4.77 -12.50
CA LEU A 19 -1.15 -5.84 -11.61
C LEU A 19 -0.22 -6.79 -12.37
N LYS A 20 -0.58 -7.18 -13.59
CA LYS A 20 0.24 -8.07 -14.43
C LYS A 20 1.55 -7.40 -14.85
N ASN A 21 1.52 -6.14 -15.26
CA ASN A 21 2.72 -5.37 -15.59
C ASN A 21 3.64 -5.22 -14.37
N ALA A 22 3.07 -5.07 -13.18
CA ALA A 22 3.81 -5.07 -11.92
C ALA A 22 4.41 -6.44 -11.54
N GLY A 23 4.22 -7.48 -12.35
CA GLY A 23 4.77 -8.81 -12.15
C GLY A 23 3.96 -9.70 -11.21
N ILE A 24 2.70 -9.35 -10.92
CA ILE A 24 1.81 -10.20 -10.12
C ILE A 24 1.28 -11.33 -11.02
N ALA A 25 1.52 -12.58 -10.60
CA ALA A 25 1.12 -13.76 -11.36
C ALA A 25 -0.40 -13.98 -11.32
N ASP A 26 -0.95 -14.67 -12.34
CA ASP A 26 -2.39 -14.99 -12.40
C ASP A 26 -2.86 -15.76 -11.15
N ALA A 27 -2.04 -16.65 -10.60
CA ALA A 27 -2.34 -17.38 -9.37
C ALA A 27 -2.52 -16.46 -8.15
N ASP A 28 -1.76 -15.36 -8.09
CA ASP A 28 -1.88 -14.35 -7.05
C ASP A 28 -3.10 -13.46 -7.26
N ILE A 29 -3.48 -13.17 -8.52
CA ILE A 29 -4.74 -12.50 -8.85
C ILE A 29 -5.93 -13.33 -8.32
N GLU A 30 -5.89 -14.65 -8.41
CA GLU A 30 -6.91 -15.54 -7.81
C GLU A 30 -6.92 -15.52 -6.27
N LEU A 31 -5.79 -15.20 -5.61
CA LEU A 31 -5.77 -14.92 -4.18
C LEU A 31 -6.48 -13.60 -3.87
N MET A 32 -6.24 -12.57 -4.68
CA MET A 32 -6.85 -11.24 -4.53
C MET A 32 -8.37 -11.27 -4.72
N LYS A 33 -8.90 -12.11 -5.61
CA LYS A 33 -10.37 -12.32 -5.75
C LYS A 33 -11.01 -12.85 -4.47
N ARG A 34 -10.26 -13.61 -3.67
CA ARG A 34 -10.65 -14.08 -2.33
C ARG A 34 -10.34 -13.06 -1.24
N GLY A 35 -9.78 -11.91 -1.62
CA GLY A 35 -9.35 -10.81 -0.77
C GLY A 35 -8.10 -11.13 0.06
N LYS A 36 -7.23 -12.00 -0.46
CA LYS A 36 -5.90 -12.28 0.10
C LYS A 36 -4.83 -11.56 -0.72
N PRO A 37 -3.80 -10.97 -0.09
CA PRO A 37 -2.75 -10.30 -0.85
C PRO A 37 -1.92 -11.30 -1.67
N PRO A 38 -1.34 -10.87 -2.81
CA PRO A 38 -0.32 -11.61 -3.54
C PRO A 38 0.88 -11.98 -2.66
N ILE A 39 1.58 -13.05 -3.02
CA ILE A 39 2.83 -13.41 -2.36
C ILE A 39 3.86 -12.29 -2.56
N GLY A 40 4.42 -11.79 -1.46
CA GLY A 40 5.41 -10.70 -1.51
C GLY A 40 4.81 -9.29 -1.60
N TRP A 41 3.49 -9.13 -1.42
CA TRP A 41 2.82 -7.83 -1.43
C TRP A 41 1.95 -7.63 -0.19
N GLN A 42 1.67 -6.36 0.16
CA GLN A 42 0.83 -5.96 1.29
C GLN A 42 -0.02 -4.74 0.96
N VAL A 43 -1.13 -4.54 1.68
CA VAL A 43 -1.90 -3.29 1.60
C VAL A 43 -1.37 -2.32 2.64
N HIS A 44 -0.90 -1.16 2.17
CA HIS A 44 -0.36 -0.08 2.96
C HIS A 44 -1.35 1.09 3.03
N HIS A 45 -1.30 1.83 4.13
CA HIS A 45 -2.01 3.10 4.29
C HIS A 45 -1.10 4.24 3.85
N ASP A 46 -1.51 5.04 2.88
CA ASP A 46 -0.67 6.08 2.29
C ASP A 46 -0.36 7.20 3.29
N LEU A 47 -1.40 7.80 3.87
CA LEU A 47 -1.30 8.62 5.07
C LEU A 47 -1.48 7.72 6.32
N PRO A 48 -0.55 7.76 7.29
CA PRO A 48 -0.69 6.99 8.53
C PRO A 48 -1.96 7.33 9.30
N LEU A 49 -2.59 6.33 9.92
CA LEU A 49 -3.81 6.54 10.72
C LEU A 49 -3.57 7.49 11.90
N ASP A 50 -2.36 7.45 12.48
CA ASP A 50 -1.97 8.30 13.61
C ASP A 50 -1.75 9.78 13.20
N ASP A 51 -1.70 10.05 11.89
CA ASP A 51 -1.60 11.40 11.31
C ASP A 51 -2.83 11.75 10.44
N GLY A 52 -4.00 11.22 10.83
CA GLY A 52 -5.28 11.56 10.19
C GLY A 52 -5.62 10.75 8.94
N GLY A 53 -4.84 9.73 8.60
CA GLY A 53 -5.16 8.76 7.56
C GLY A 53 -6.50 8.05 7.81
N THR A 54 -7.17 7.66 6.73
CA THR A 54 -8.48 7.01 6.79
C THR A 54 -8.41 5.55 6.32
N ASN A 55 -9.52 4.83 6.48
CA ASN A 55 -9.72 3.49 5.92
C ASN A 55 -10.41 3.51 4.54
N THR A 56 -10.49 4.66 3.87
CA THR A 56 -11.05 4.74 2.52
C THR A 56 -10.05 4.17 1.51
N PHE A 57 -10.53 3.74 0.34
CA PHE A 57 -9.66 3.06 -0.64
C PHE A 57 -8.65 4.00 -1.30
N GLU A 58 -8.94 5.31 -1.29
CA GLU A 58 -8.06 6.36 -1.77
C GLU A 58 -6.83 6.55 -0.88
N ASN A 59 -6.86 6.06 0.37
CA ASN A 59 -5.72 6.08 1.29
C ASN A 59 -4.98 4.73 1.32
N LEU A 60 -5.21 3.85 0.34
CA LEU A 60 -4.63 2.51 0.32
C LEU A 60 -3.90 2.22 -0.97
N THR A 61 -2.73 1.62 -0.80
CA THR A 61 -1.88 1.13 -1.88
C THR A 61 -1.52 -0.33 -1.67
N LEU A 62 -1.68 -1.16 -2.71
CA LEU A 62 -1.06 -2.47 -2.79
C LEU A 62 0.43 -2.28 -3.13
N ILE A 63 1.31 -2.65 -2.20
CA ILE A 63 2.74 -2.38 -2.29
C ILE A 63 3.56 -3.66 -2.19
N GLN A 64 4.61 -3.77 -2.99
CA GLN A 64 5.54 -4.88 -2.91
C GLN A 64 6.39 -4.77 -1.62
N ASN A 65 6.50 -5.88 -0.89
CA ASN A 65 7.11 -5.93 0.43
C ASN A 65 8.58 -5.47 0.41
N HIS A 66 9.33 -5.96 -0.57
CA HIS A 66 10.74 -5.64 -0.74
C HIS A 66 11.01 -5.03 -2.12
N PRO A 67 11.75 -3.91 -2.21
CA PRO A 67 12.25 -3.10 -1.10
C PRO A 67 11.21 -2.12 -0.51
N TYR A 68 10.12 -1.87 -1.23
CA TYR A 68 9.35 -0.63 -1.10
C TYR A 68 8.60 -0.47 0.23
N HIS A 69 7.80 -1.47 0.63
CA HIS A 69 7.07 -1.39 1.89
C HIS A 69 8.00 -1.22 3.09
N LYS A 70 9.14 -1.93 3.07
CA LYS A 70 10.19 -1.83 4.09
C LYS A 70 10.78 -0.41 4.14
N VAL A 71 11.05 0.21 2.99
CA VAL A 71 11.56 1.59 2.94
C VAL A 71 10.56 2.56 3.55
N ILE A 72 9.27 2.50 3.16
CA ILE A 72 8.26 3.43 3.68
C ILE A 72 8.10 3.28 5.20
N THR A 73 8.00 2.05 5.70
CA THR A 73 7.87 1.78 7.14
C THR A 73 9.11 2.27 7.91
N ASN A 74 10.30 2.08 7.36
CA ASN A 74 11.53 2.53 8.00
C ASN A 74 11.65 4.06 7.99
N THR A 75 11.26 4.72 6.90
CA THR A 75 11.19 6.19 6.84
C THR A 75 10.23 6.70 7.90
N GLN A 76 9.03 6.11 8.01
CA GLN A 76 8.06 6.49 9.02
C GLN A 76 8.63 6.41 10.44
N ARG A 77 9.23 5.26 10.78
CA ARG A 77 9.90 5.06 12.07
C ARG A 77 11.05 6.01 12.34
N THR A 78 11.78 6.41 11.29
CA THR A 78 12.94 7.30 11.42
C THR A 78 12.49 8.73 11.67
N LEU A 79 11.47 9.20 10.95
CA LEU A 79 10.97 10.57 11.05
C LEU A 79 10.24 10.83 12.38
N THR A 80 9.60 9.81 12.95
CA THR A 80 8.91 9.93 14.26
C THR A 80 9.79 9.52 15.43
N LYS A 81 11.05 9.15 15.20
CA LYS A 81 11.94 8.67 16.25
C LYS A 81 12.23 9.78 17.25
N GLY A 82 11.94 9.51 18.52
CA GLY A 82 12.30 10.39 19.63
C GLY A 82 11.21 11.36 20.06
N LEU A 83 10.10 11.44 19.32
CA LEU A 83 8.92 12.22 19.74
C LEU A 83 8.37 11.68 21.07
N GLN A 84 8.18 12.59 22.03
CA GLN A 84 7.57 12.32 23.33
C GLN A 84 6.09 12.74 23.33
N PRO A 85 5.29 12.27 24.31
CA PRO A 85 3.92 12.75 24.46
C PRO A 85 3.86 14.27 24.62
N GLY A 86 3.18 14.96 23.71
CA GLY A 86 3.05 16.42 23.68
C GLY A 86 3.92 17.10 22.64
N ASP A 87 4.89 16.40 22.04
CA ASP A 87 5.67 16.93 20.92
C ASP A 87 4.82 17.00 19.64
N SER A 88 5.11 17.98 18.79
CA SER A 88 4.57 18.09 17.44
C SER A 88 5.69 18.35 16.43
N VAL A 89 5.54 17.79 15.24
CA VAL A 89 6.47 18.00 14.12
C VAL A 89 5.69 17.93 12.81
N ASP A 90 6.03 18.80 11.86
CA ASP A 90 5.50 18.73 10.51
C ASP A 90 6.32 17.74 9.68
N ILE A 91 5.68 16.68 9.18
CA ILE A 91 6.33 15.62 8.39
C ILE A 91 5.77 15.61 6.96
N SER A 92 6.67 15.57 5.97
CA SER A 92 6.31 15.25 4.59
C SER A 92 6.41 13.74 4.37
N TRP A 93 5.26 13.05 4.36
CA TRP A 93 5.24 11.59 4.18
C TRP A 93 5.57 11.17 2.75
N PRO A 94 6.36 10.08 2.56
CA PRO A 94 6.58 9.49 1.25
C PRO A 94 5.34 8.70 0.80
N ILE A 95 4.35 9.39 0.24
CA ILE A 95 3.08 8.81 -0.20
C ILE A 95 3.24 8.18 -1.60
N PRO A 96 2.94 6.88 -1.79
CA PRO A 96 2.83 6.27 -3.10
C PRO A 96 1.79 7.00 -3.96
N LYS A 97 2.11 7.28 -5.23
CA LYS A 97 1.22 8.03 -6.14
C LYS A 97 0.06 7.19 -6.71
N HIS A 98 0.11 5.87 -6.55
CA HIS A 98 -0.77 4.94 -7.22
C HIS A 98 -1.14 3.80 -6.27
N ASN A 99 -2.36 3.28 -6.39
CA ASN A 99 -2.87 2.18 -5.57
C ASN A 99 -2.19 0.82 -5.84
N ILE A 100 -1.24 0.74 -6.77
CA ILE A 100 -0.37 -0.40 -7.05
C ILE A 100 1.07 0.13 -7.17
N TYR A 101 1.99 -0.36 -6.34
CA TYR A 101 3.38 0.11 -6.32
C TYR A 101 4.42 -1.02 -6.12
N PRO A 102 5.41 -1.17 -7.03
CA PRO A 102 5.59 -0.40 -8.25
C PRO A 102 4.52 -0.74 -9.30
N LYS A 103 4.29 0.16 -10.25
CA LYS A 103 3.27 -0.03 -11.31
C LYS A 103 3.68 -1.09 -12.36
N GLY A 104 4.94 -1.52 -12.36
CA GLY A 104 5.56 -2.20 -13.50
C GLY A 104 5.77 -1.21 -14.64
N GLU A 105 6.90 -1.32 -15.34
CA GLU A 105 7.17 -0.55 -16.57
C GLU A 105 6.77 -1.36 -17.81
#